data_AF-A0A1V6D9D6-F1
#
_entry.id   AF-A0A1V6D9D6-F1
#
_cell.length_a   1.000
_cell.length_b   1.000
_cell.length_c   1.000
_cell.angle_alpha   90.00
_cell.angle_beta   90.00
_cell.angle_gamma   90.00
#
_symmetry.space_group_name_H-M   'P 1'
#
loop_
_entity.id
_entity.type
_entity.pdbx_description
1 polymer ?
#
loop_
_entity_poly.entity_id
_entity_poly.type
_entity_poly.pdbx_seq_one_letter_code
_entity_poly.pdbx_strand_id
1 'polypeptide(L)'
;MKVESTASRPSVFRVPSRHAVVLLLTAIAVCLVLQVGLTLAPARAQDTAGGGTEGVFAIAGQVTPETYGLYLVDVRRGTICLYQYLPSTRKLKLMAARTFLFDRQVENYNTEPDPREIKKLVAEQKPLGGPPTSP
;
A
#
# COMPACT_ATOMS: atom_id res chain seq x y z
N MET A 1 3.95 -71.63 18.11
CA MET A 1 4.11 -70.52 17.14
C MET A 1 4.19 -69.22 17.93
N LYS A 2 5.36 -68.56 17.92
CA LYS A 2 5.66 -67.39 18.76
C LYS A 2 5.50 -66.14 17.88
N VAL A 3 4.54 -65.28 18.22
CA VAL A 3 4.24 -64.05 17.48
C VAL A 3 5.15 -62.95 18.04
N GLU A 4 6.13 -62.51 17.25
CA GLU A 4 6.99 -61.37 17.58
C GLU A 4 6.23 -60.06 17.34
N SER A 5 5.86 -59.41 18.43
CA SER A 5 5.28 -58.07 18.44
C SER A 5 6.37 -57.03 18.15
N THR A 6 6.31 -56.40 16.97
CA THR A 6 7.25 -55.36 16.56
C THR A 6 6.82 -54.02 17.17
N ALA A 7 7.43 -53.65 18.30
CA ALA A 7 7.16 -52.38 18.98
C ALA A 7 7.71 -51.19 18.16
N SER A 8 6.82 -50.28 17.76
CA SER A 8 7.16 -49.01 17.10
C SER A 8 7.87 -48.07 18.08
N ARG A 9 9.10 -47.69 17.78
CA ARG A 9 9.92 -46.78 18.62
C ARG A 9 9.34 -45.36 18.59
N PRO A 10 9.19 -44.68 19.74
CA PRO A 10 8.76 -43.28 19.77
C PRO A 10 9.87 -42.38 19.22
N SER A 11 9.53 -41.51 18.26
CA SER A 11 10.44 -40.49 17.74
C SER A 11 10.68 -39.42 18.82
N VAL A 12 11.85 -39.49 19.45
CA VAL A 12 12.29 -38.48 20.43
C VAL A 12 12.62 -37.20 19.68
N PHE A 13 11.81 -36.15 19.86
CA PHE A 13 12.10 -34.81 19.34
C PHE A 13 13.33 -34.25 20.09
N ARG A 14 14.50 -34.38 19.46
CA ARG A 14 15.77 -33.91 20.02
C ARG A 14 15.79 -32.39 20.01
N VAL A 15 15.95 -31.77 21.17
CA VAL A 15 16.12 -30.32 21.29
C VAL A 15 17.35 -29.91 20.47
N PRO A 16 17.20 -29.09 19.42
CA PRO A 16 18.32 -28.68 18.60
C PRO A 16 19.29 -27.83 19.42
N SER A 17 20.60 -28.00 19.17
CA SER A 17 21.63 -27.16 19.78
C SER A 17 21.37 -25.69 19.43
N ARG A 18 21.80 -24.75 20.29
CA ARG A 18 21.58 -23.31 20.08
C ARG A 18 22.03 -22.85 18.68
N HIS A 19 23.13 -23.42 18.18
CA HIS A 19 23.63 -23.15 16.83
C HIS A 19 22.70 -23.64 15.71
N ALA A 20 22.05 -24.78 15.88
CA ALA A 20 21.06 -25.28 14.91
C ALA A 20 19.82 -24.38 14.84
N VAL A 21 19.36 -23.84 15.99
CA VAL A 21 18.26 -22.87 16.02
C VAL A 21 18.66 -21.56 15.32
N VAL A 22 19.86 -21.06 15.59
CA VAL A 22 20.36 -19.83 14.95
C VAL A 22 20.47 -20.01 13.43
N LEU A 23 21.05 -21.13 12.96
CA LEU A 23 21.15 -21.42 11.53
C LEU A 23 19.79 -21.56 10.84
N LEU A 24 18.81 -22.15 11.53
CA LEU A 24 17.46 -22.28 10.99
C LEU A 24 16.77 -20.91 10.88
N LEU A 25 16.88 -20.07 11.91
CA LEU A 25 16.27 -18.73 11.91
C LEU A 25 16.92 -17.82 10.85
N THR A 26 18.24 -17.89 10.67
CA THR A 26 18.92 -17.12 9.63
C THR A 26 18.51 -17.60 8.24
N ALA A 27 18.40 -18.91 8.02
CA ALA A 27 17.91 -19.46 6.76
C ALA A 27 16.47 -19.02 6.44
N ILE A 28 15.57 -19.03 7.44
CA ILE A 28 14.20 -18.54 7.30
C ILE A 28 14.19 -17.04 7.01
N ALA A 29 14.96 -16.24 7.74
CA ALA A 29 15.05 -14.79 7.53
C ALA A 29 15.54 -14.46 6.11
N VAL A 30 16.60 -15.14 5.63
CA VAL A 30 17.11 -14.98 4.27
C VAL A 30 16.04 -15.39 3.25
N CYS A 31 15.37 -16.51 3.45
CA CYS A 31 14.30 -16.98 2.57
C CYS A 31 13.14 -15.96 2.49
N LEU A 32 12.73 -15.38 3.63
CA LEU A 32 11.69 -14.36 3.68
C LEU A 32 12.13 -13.07 2.97
N VAL A 33 13.36 -12.61 3.16
CA VAL A 33 13.90 -11.42 2.48
C VAL A 33 13.92 -11.63 0.97
N LEU A 34 14.35 -12.80 0.50
CA LEU A 34 14.35 -13.15 -0.92
C LEU A 34 12.94 -13.25 -1.49
N GLN A 35 11.98 -13.79 -0.74
CA GLN A 35 10.57 -13.83 -1.14
C GLN A 35 9.95 -12.45 -1.23
N VAL A 36 10.21 -11.56 -0.26
CA VAL A 36 9.70 -10.18 -0.28
C VAL A 36 10.28 -9.43 -1.49
N GLY A 37 11.57 -9.59 -1.79
CA GLY A 37 12.19 -9.01 -2.98
C GLY A 37 11.64 -9.53 -4.31
N LEU A 38 11.22 -10.80 -4.39
CA LEU A 38 10.61 -11.38 -5.60
C LEU A 38 9.09 -11.15 -5.72
N THR A 39 8.37 -11.02 -4.61
CA THR A 39 6.89 -10.91 -4.58
C THR A 39 6.39 -9.47 -4.54
N LEU A 40 7.24 -8.51 -4.18
CA LEU A 40 7.02 -7.08 -4.42
C LEU A 40 7.24 -6.79 -5.91
N ALA A 41 6.41 -7.37 -6.78
CA ALA A 41 6.23 -6.78 -8.09
C ALA A 41 5.79 -5.32 -7.84
N PRO A 42 6.48 -4.31 -8.40
CA PRO A 42 5.97 -2.95 -8.31
C PRO A 42 4.56 -3.00 -8.87
N ALA A 43 3.59 -2.50 -8.10
CA ALA A 43 2.24 -2.33 -8.60
C ALA A 43 2.32 -1.36 -9.78
N ARG A 44 2.47 -1.92 -10.99
CA ARG A 44 2.31 -1.21 -12.23
C ARG A 44 0.81 -0.97 -12.32
N ALA A 45 0.36 0.17 -11.80
CA ALA A 45 -0.88 0.75 -12.28
C ALA A 45 -0.81 0.65 -13.79
N GLN A 46 -1.81 0.02 -14.40
CA GLN A 46 -1.86 -0.11 -15.85
C GLN A 46 -1.54 1.27 -16.42
N ASP A 47 -0.51 1.36 -17.27
CA ASP A 47 -0.35 2.54 -18.09
C ASP A 47 -1.70 2.69 -18.79
N THR A 48 -2.41 3.78 -18.50
CA THR A 48 -3.64 4.16 -19.20
C THR A 48 -3.24 4.57 -20.62
N ALA A 49 -2.61 3.66 -21.35
CA ALA A 49 -2.34 3.75 -22.76
C ALA A 49 -3.66 3.42 -23.47
N GLY A 50 -4.53 4.43 -23.51
CA GLY A 50 -5.75 4.41 -24.32
C GLY A 50 -7.02 4.65 -23.52
N GLY A 51 -7.62 5.83 -23.71
CA GLY A 51 -9.06 5.98 -23.61
C GLY A 51 -9.57 7.05 -22.65
N GLY A 52 -9.41 8.33 -23.03
CA GLY A 52 -10.38 9.38 -22.70
C GLY A 52 -10.36 9.96 -21.28
N THR A 53 -10.60 11.26 -21.20
CA THR A 53 -10.98 11.99 -19.98
C THR A 53 -12.37 11.60 -19.44
N GLU A 54 -12.97 10.53 -19.97
CA GLU A 54 -14.31 10.06 -19.66
C GLU A 54 -14.26 8.56 -19.40
N GLY A 55 -14.40 8.16 -18.14
CA GLY A 55 -14.38 6.75 -17.78
C GLY A 55 -14.54 6.49 -16.28
N VAL A 56 -14.82 5.23 -15.96
CA VAL A 56 -14.78 4.71 -14.59
C VAL A 56 -13.45 3.99 -14.40
N PHE A 57 -12.65 4.45 -13.45
CA PHE A 57 -11.38 3.85 -13.09
C PHE A 57 -11.55 2.92 -11.89
N ALA A 58 -10.91 1.77 -11.95
CA ALA A 58 -10.88 0.78 -10.87
C ALA A 58 -9.45 0.60 -10.39
N ILE A 59 -9.18 1.00 -9.15
CA ILE A 59 -7.83 1.02 -8.58
C ILE A 59 -7.85 0.15 -7.32
N ALA A 60 -7.01 -0.89 -7.28
CA ALA A 60 -6.81 -1.67 -6.07
C ALA A 60 -5.76 -0.99 -5.19
N GLY A 61 -6.01 -0.90 -3.89
CA GLY A 61 -5.10 -0.23 -2.97
C GLY A 61 -5.33 -0.61 -1.51
N GLN A 62 -4.38 -0.23 -0.68
CA GLN A 62 -4.45 -0.44 0.76
C GLN A 62 -5.36 0.63 1.40
N VAL A 63 -6.32 0.20 2.23
CA VAL A 63 -7.29 1.08 2.91
C VAL A 63 -6.89 1.36 4.34
N THR A 64 -6.43 0.33 5.05
CA THR A 64 -5.80 0.41 6.38
C THR A 64 -4.53 -0.42 6.37
N PRO A 65 -3.65 -0.36 7.40
CA PRO A 65 -2.43 -1.15 7.42
C PRO A 65 -2.66 -2.67 7.22
N GLU A 66 -3.84 -3.18 7.56
CA GLU A 66 -4.20 -4.59 7.49
C GLU A 66 -5.22 -4.92 6.39
N THR A 67 -5.80 -3.92 5.72
CA THR A 67 -6.93 -4.15 4.80
C THR A 67 -6.71 -3.53 3.44
N TYR A 68 -7.16 -4.26 2.41
CA TYR A 68 -7.11 -3.84 1.01
C TYR A 68 -8.52 -3.59 0.49
N GLY A 69 -8.60 -2.78 -0.55
CA GLY A 69 -9.86 -2.36 -1.15
C GLY A 69 -9.74 -2.01 -2.62
N LEU A 70 -10.90 -1.66 -3.17
CA LEU A 70 -11.10 -1.21 -4.54
C LEU A 70 -11.70 0.20 -4.52
N TYR A 71 -10.99 1.13 -5.14
CA TYR A 71 -11.44 2.49 -5.39
C TYR A 71 -12.05 2.52 -6.80
N LEU A 72 -13.33 2.87 -6.88
CA LEU A 72 -14.02 3.12 -8.14
C LEU A 72 -14.19 4.64 -8.30
N VAL A 73 -13.63 5.20 -9.37
CA VAL A 73 -13.65 6.64 -9.64
C VAL A 73 -14.33 6.88 -10.97
N ASP A 74 -15.54 7.44 -10.95
CA ASP A 74 -16.22 7.94 -12.15
C ASP A 74 -15.81 9.41 -12.35
N VAL A 75 -14.95 9.65 -13.33
CA VAL A 75 -14.43 11.00 -13.64
C VAL A 75 -15.50 11.87 -14.28
N ARG A 76 -16.43 11.28 -15.04
CA ARG A 76 -17.49 12.03 -15.73
C ARG A 76 -18.54 12.53 -14.75
N ARG A 77 -18.93 11.72 -13.77
CA ARG A 77 -19.87 12.10 -12.72
C ARG A 77 -19.20 12.81 -11.54
N GLY A 78 -17.88 12.72 -11.44
CA GLY A 78 -17.12 13.24 -10.30
C GLY A 78 -17.49 12.52 -9.01
N THR A 79 -17.62 11.20 -9.04
CA THR A 79 -18.00 10.38 -7.88
C THR A 79 -16.96 9.30 -7.61
N ILE A 80 -16.63 9.09 -6.33
CA ILE A 80 -15.72 8.05 -5.86
C ILE A 80 -16.45 7.11 -4.91
N CYS A 81 -16.21 5.81 -5.06
CA CYS A 81 -16.67 4.76 -4.17
C CYS A 81 -15.48 3.93 -3.69
N LEU A 82 -15.43 3.64 -2.41
CA LEU A 82 -14.42 2.80 -1.78
C LEU A 82 -15.07 1.52 -1.26
N TYR A 83 -14.59 0.38 -1.74
CA TYR A 83 -14.96 -0.92 -1.24
C TYR A 83 -13.78 -1.55 -0.51
N GLN A 84 -14.01 -2.10 0.67
CA GLN A 84 -13.05 -2.94 1.37
C GLN A 84 -13.30 -4.40 1.01
N TYR A 85 -12.24 -5.15 0.76
CA TYR A 85 -12.31 -6.60 0.63
C TYR A 85 -12.30 -7.26 2.02
N LEU A 86 -13.28 -8.12 2.29
CA LEU A 86 -13.38 -8.88 3.53
C LEU A 86 -12.94 -10.33 3.29
N PRO A 87 -11.72 -10.73 3.71
CA PRO A 87 -11.20 -12.07 3.42
C PRO A 87 -12.04 -13.20 4.02
N SER A 88 -12.65 -12.97 5.19
CA SER A 88 -13.48 -13.94 5.91
C SER A 88 -14.73 -14.35 5.15
N THR A 89 -15.31 -13.44 4.38
CA THR A 89 -16.55 -13.68 3.62
C THR A 89 -16.34 -13.67 2.11
N ARG A 90 -15.14 -13.32 1.64
CA ARG A 90 -14.78 -13.10 0.23
C ARG A 90 -15.73 -12.12 -0.47
N LYS A 91 -16.17 -11.09 0.24
CA LYS A 91 -17.10 -10.06 -0.26
C LYS A 91 -16.45 -8.69 -0.25
N LEU A 92 -16.95 -7.82 -1.13
CA LEU A 92 -16.66 -6.39 -1.09
C LEU A 92 -17.72 -5.69 -0.24
N LYS A 93 -17.28 -4.89 0.73
CA LYS A 93 -18.13 -4.04 1.58
C LYS A 93 -17.92 -2.59 1.17
N LEU A 94 -19.01 -1.87 0.85
CA LEU A 94 -18.93 -0.43 0.61
C LEU A 94 -18.55 0.27 1.91
N MET A 95 -17.45 1.01 1.89
CA MET A 95 -16.93 1.78 3.02
C MET A 95 -17.33 3.24 2.95
N ALA A 96 -17.18 3.84 1.77
CA ALA A 96 -17.48 5.25 1.56
C ALA A 96 -17.89 5.48 0.10
N ALA A 97 -18.76 6.45 -0.12
CA ALA A 97 -19.06 6.99 -1.43
C ALA A 97 -19.27 8.50 -1.30
N ARG A 98 -18.69 9.29 -2.20
CA ARG A 98 -18.93 10.74 -2.24
C ARG A 98 -18.76 11.32 -3.64
N THR A 99 -19.33 12.50 -3.82
CA THR A 99 -19.10 13.36 -4.99
C THR A 99 -17.94 14.31 -4.69
N PHE A 100 -17.03 14.49 -5.65
CA PHE A 100 -15.84 15.34 -5.55
C PHE A 100 -15.83 16.48 -6.60
N LEU A 101 -16.97 16.76 -7.25
CA LEU A 101 -17.08 17.78 -8.30
C LEU A 101 -16.55 19.16 -7.89
N PHE A 102 -16.75 19.54 -6.63
CA PHE A 102 -16.38 20.85 -6.12
C PHE A 102 -15.13 20.84 -5.24
N ASP A 103 -14.50 19.68 -5.02
CA ASP A 103 -13.34 19.56 -4.13
C ASP A 103 -12.18 20.45 -4.56
N ARG A 104 -12.06 20.71 -5.87
CA ARG A 104 -11.02 21.56 -6.46
C ARG A 104 -11.35 23.04 -6.46
N GLN A 105 -12.59 23.41 -6.14
CA GLN A 105 -13.04 24.81 -6.09
C GLN A 105 -12.87 25.42 -4.69
N VAL A 106 -12.46 24.62 -3.71
CA VAL A 106 -12.25 25.11 -2.35
C VAL A 106 -10.92 25.85 -2.30
N GLU A 107 -10.97 27.19 -2.15
CA GLU A 107 -9.77 28.03 -2.01
C GLU A 107 -9.15 27.93 -0.61
N ASN A 108 -9.92 27.49 0.39
CA ASN A 108 -9.46 27.25 1.74
C ASN A 108 -9.17 25.75 1.93
N TYR A 109 -7.91 25.37 1.80
CA TYR A 109 -7.48 23.96 1.82
C TYR A 109 -7.42 23.33 3.22
N ASN A 110 -8.02 23.94 4.24
CA ASN A 110 -7.88 23.54 5.66
C ASN A 110 -6.41 23.34 6.06
N THR A 111 -5.52 24.16 5.48
CA THR A 111 -4.10 24.16 5.81
C THR A 111 -3.82 25.21 6.87
N GLU A 112 -2.90 24.91 7.76
CA GLU A 112 -2.30 25.89 8.66
C GLU A 112 -0.81 26.00 8.31
N PRO A 113 -0.32 27.18 7.88
CA PRO A 113 -1.03 28.46 7.74
C PRO A 113 -1.98 28.53 6.52
N ASP A 114 -2.87 29.53 6.50
CA ASP A 114 -3.83 29.73 5.41
C ASP A 114 -3.10 29.98 4.08
N PRO A 115 -3.62 29.50 2.93
CA PRO A 115 -2.98 29.69 1.63
C PRO A 115 -2.68 31.16 1.27
N ARG A 116 -3.49 32.11 1.74
CA ARG A 116 -3.28 33.55 1.53
C ARG A 116 -2.11 34.07 2.36
N GLU A 117 -1.94 33.53 3.56
CA GLU A 117 -0.79 33.82 4.41
C GLU A 117 0.50 33.25 3.82
N ILE A 118 0.47 32.00 3.33
CA ILE A 118 1.59 31.40 2.60
C ILE A 118 1.98 32.30 1.42
N LYS A 119 1.00 32.78 0.64
CA LYS A 119 1.25 33.69 -0.48
C LYS A 119 1.95 34.98 -0.03
N LYS A 120 1.56 35.55 1.11
CA LYS A 120 2.18 36.75 1.68
C LYS A 120 3.62 36.47 2.11
N LEU A 121 3.86 35.37 2.84
CA LEU A 121 5.19 34.98 3.28
C LEU A 121 6.14 34.75 2.10
N VAL A 122 5.67 34.09 1.04
CA VAL A 122 6.44 33.88 -0.20
C VAL A 122 6.73 35.20 -0.91
N ALA A 123 5.80 36.16 -0.92
CA ALA A 123 6.03 37.47 -1.51
C ALA A 123 7.04 38.33 -0.71
N GLU A 124 7.10 38.14 0.61
CA GLU A 124 8.06 38.81 1.50
C GLU A 124 9.45 38.16 1.44
N GLN A 125 9.57 36.93 0.95
CA GLN A 125 10.86 36.27 0.75
C GLN A 125 11.64 36.94 -0.39
N LYS A 126 12.74 37.60 -0.02
CA LYS A 126 13.74 38.06 -0.99
C LYS A 126 14.41 36.83 -1.63
N PRO A 127 14.44 36.70 -2.97
CA PRO A 127 15.13 35.60 -3.61
C PRO A 127 16.60 35.61 -3.17
N LEU A 128 17.10 34.46 -2.70
CA LEU A 128 18.51 34.27 -2.33
C LEU A 128 19.46 34.24 -3.54
N GLY A 129 18.95 34.44 -4.76
CA GLY A 129 19.74 34.60 -5.97
C GLY A 129 20.11 36.06 -6.20
N GLY A 130 21.39 36.40 -6.05
CA GLY A 130 21.96 37.60 -6.66
C GLY A 130 21.77 37.58 -8.19
N PRO A 131 21.88 38.74 -8.87
CA PRO A 131 21.70 38.80 -10.31
C PRO A 131 22.63 37.80 -11.03
N PRO A 132 22.17 37.16 -12.12
CA PRO A 132 23.07 36.34 -12.92
C PRO A 132 24.21 37.23 -13.41
N THR A 133 25.43 36.96 -12.95
CA THR A 133 26.64 37.55 -13.52
C THR A 133 26.70 37.09 -14.97
N SER A 134 26.36 37.99 -15.88
CA SER A 134 26.57 37.79 -17.30
C SER A 134 28.09 37.81 -17.56
N PRO A 135 28.63 36.90 -18.39
CA PRO A 135 30.03 36.95 -18.81
C PRO A 135 30.34 38.19 -19.65
#